data_AF-A0A1Z8QBR7-F1
#
_entry.id   AF-A0A1Z8QBR7-F1
#
_cell.length_a   1.000
_cell.length_b   1.000
_cell.length_c   1.000
_cell.angle_alpha   90.00
_cell.angle_beta   90.00
_cell.angle_gamma   90.00
#
_symmetry.space_group_name_H-M   'P 1'
#
loop_
_entity.id
_entity.type
_entity.pdbx_description
1 polymer ?
#
loop_
_entity_poly.entity_id
_entity_poly.type
_entity_poly.pdbx_seq_one_letter_code
_entity_poly.pdbx_strand_id
1 'polypeptide(L)'
;MSISEWGSLGEVIGAVATVATLLYLALQIRANTKQARLTNWGVLAERYMSVYSQTSNFELADVIIRGRNSFNSLSDAEKLAFGNYMENICIANEGALVMANSFTRRDEGMVSLFNRHVRWHMDCEGARDWFEKFSAERGFPEDLNQAISQAIKSNKSLT
;
A
#
# COMPACT_ATOMS: atom_id res chain seq x y z
N MET A 1 -51.40 -21.06 -32.93
CA MET A 1 -50.89 -20.33 -31.76
C MET A 1 -51.67 -19.05 -31.57
N SER A 2 -52.16 -18.79 -30.37
CA SER A 2 -52.84 -17.55 -29.98
C SER A 2 -51.82 -16.48 -29.57
N ILE A 3 -52.24 -15.20 -29.59
CA ILE A 3 -51.39 -14.06 -29.16
C ILE A 3 -50.91 -14.23 -27.71
N SER A 4 -51.71 -14.84 -26.84
CA SER A 4 -51.33 -15.13 -25.46
C SER A 4 -50.23 -16.20 -25.35
N GLU A 5 -50.24 -17.21 -26.21
CA GLU A 5 -49.16 -18.22 -26.26
C GLU A 5 -47.84 -17.59 -26.72
N TRP A 6 -47.88 -16.69 -27.71
CA TRP A 6 -46.70 -15.92 -28.14
C TRP A 6 -46.17 -14.98 -27.04
N GLY A 7 -47.06 -14.35 -26.27
CA GLY A 7 -46.69 -13.53 -25.11
C GLY A 7 -45.94 -14.32 -24.04
N SER A 8 -46.48 -15.49 -23.67
CA SER A 8 -45.84 -16.37 -22.66
C SER A 8 -44.47 -16.89 -23.11
N LEU A 9 -44.29 -17.19 -24.40
CA LEU A 9 -42.99 -17.59 -24.95
C LEU A 9 -41.98 -16.43 -24.89
N GLY A 10 -42.42 -15.20 -25.18
CA GLY A 10 -41.61 -13.99 -25.05
C GLY A 10 -41.14 -13.74 -23.62
N GLU A 11 -41.99 -13.97 -22.61
CA GLU A 11 -41.63 -13.87 -21.19
C GLU A 11 -40.57 -14.89 -20.79
N VAL A 12 -40.70 -16.15 -21.21
CA VAL A 12 -39.70 -17.19 -20.94
C VAL A 12 -38.36 -16.85 -21.58
N ILE A 13 -38.37 -16.42 -22.84
CA ILE A 13 -37.14 -16.00 -23.54
C ILE A 13 -36.50 -14.80 -22.84
N GLY A 14 -37.30 -13.80 -22.44
CA GLY A 14 -36.81 -12.63 -21.71
C GLY A 14 -36.20 -12.99 -20.35
N ALA A 15 -36.83 -13.91 -19.62
CA ALA A 15 -36.31 -14.40 -18.35
C ALA A 15 -34.97 -15.14 -18.54
N VAL A 16 -34.88 -16.04 -19.53
CA VAL A 16 -33.64 -16.76 -19.85
C VAL A 16 -32.53 -15.79 -20.28
N ALA A 17 -32.86 -14.80 -21.13
CA ALA A 17 -31.92 -13.77 -21.54
C ALA A 17 -31.42 -12.97 -20.34
N THR A 18 -32.31 -12.57 -19.43
CA THR A 18 -31.94 -11.84 -18.20
C THR A 18 -30.98 -12.64 -17.33
N VAL A 19 -31.26 -13.93 -17.10
CA VAL A 19 -30.37 -14.82 -16.34
C VAL A 19 -29.01 -14.94 -17.03
N ALA A 20 -28.98 -15.13 -18.35
CA ALA A 20 -27.75 -15.21 -19.12
C ALA A 20 -26.92 -13.92 -19.02
N THR A 21 -27.56 -12.75 -19.08
CA THR A 21 -26.90 -11.45 -18.90
C THR A 21 -26.32 -11.28 -17.50
N LEU A 22 -27.05 -11.68 -16.44
CA LEU A 22 -26.54 -11.63 -15.07
C LEU A 22 -25.32 -12.55 -14.86
N LEU A 23 -25.34 -13.75 -15.46
CA LEU A 23 -24.18 -14.66 -15.44
C LEU A 23 -22.98 -14.05 -16.15
N TYR A 24 -23.19 -13.47 -17.34
CA TYR A 24 -22.14 -12.77 -18.07
C TYR A 24 -21.55 -11.60 -17.27
N LEU A 25 -22.41 -10.77 -16.65
CA LEU A 25 -21.98 -9.65 -15.81
C LEU A 25 -21.19 -10.13 -14.59
N ALA A 26 -21.60 -11.23 -13.96
CA ALA A 26 -20.88 -11.82 -12.84
C ALA A 26 -19.46 -12.27 -13.25
N LEU A 27 -19.31 -12.88 -14.43
CA LEU A 27 -18.01 -13.23 -15.00
C LEU A 27 -17.17 -11.98 -15.30
N GLN A 28 -17.80 -10.95 -15.87
CA GLN A 28 -17.13 -9.68 -16.18
C GLN A 28 -16.61 -8.97 -14.92
N ILE A 29 -17.42 -8.91 -13.84
CA ILE A 29 -17.00 -8.32 -12.56
C ILE A 29 -15.81 -9.10 -11.96
N ARG A 30 -15.83 -10.44 -12.03
CA ARG A 30 -14.71 -11.27 -11.56
C ARG A 30 -13.43 -11.00 -12.34
N ALA A 31 -13.51 -10.90 -13.66
CA ALA A 31 -12.37 -10.59 -14.52
C ALA A 31 -11.83 -9.18 -14.24
N ASN A 32 -12.70 -8.18 -14.16
CA ASN A 32 -12.34 -6.80 -13.85
C ASN A 32 -11.68 -6.68 -12.48
N THR A 33 -12.19 -7.40 -11.47
CA THR A 33 -11.61 -7.39 -10.11
C THR A 33 -10.22 -8.02 -10.10
N LYS A 34 -10.01 -9.12 -10.84
CA LYS A 34 -8.68 -9.75 -10.98
C LYS A 34 -7.70 -8.79 -11.65
N GLN A 35 -8.11 -8.12 -12.72
CA GLN A 35 -7.26 -7.17 -13.43
C GLN A 35 -6.91 -5.96 -12.55
N ALA A 36 -7.89 -5.37 -11.86
CA ALA A 36 -7.66 -4.26 -10.93
C ALA A 36 -6.66 -4.65 -9.82
N ARG A 37 -6.73 -5.88 -9.29
CA ARG A 37 -5.76 -6.36 -8.30
C ARG A 37 -4.34 -6.42 -8.86
N LEU A 38 -4.16 -6.92 -10.08
CA LEU A 38 -2.85 -6.99 -10.73
C LEU A 38 -2.29 -5.59 -11.03
N THR A 39 -3.14 -4.67 -11.50
CA THR A 39 -2.76 -3.27 -11.71
C THR A 39 -2.32 -2.61 -10.41
N ASN A 40 -3.10 -2.76 -9.32
CA ASN A 40 -2.74 -2.19 -8.01
C ASN A 40 -1.42 -2.77 -7.48
N TRP A 41 -1.17 -4.07 -7.70
CA TRP A 41 0.10 -4.69 -7.37
C TRP A 41 1.27 -4.11 -8.18
N GLY A 42 1.08 -3.89 -9.48
CA GLY A 42 2.06 -3.21 -10.34
C GLY A 42 2.41 -1.82 -9.83
N VAL A 43 1.39 -1.01 -9.51
CA VAL A 43 1.58 0.34 -8.95
C VAL A 43 2.35 0.30 -7.62
N LEU A 44 2.04 -0.65 -6.74
CA LEU A 44 2.77 -0.81 -5.48
C LEU A 44 4.24 -1.18 -5.72
N ALA A 45 4.49 -2.14 -6.62
CA ALA A 45 5.85 -2.54 -6.99
C ALA A 45 6.66 -1.39 -7.59
N GLU A 46 6.06 -0.61 -8.49
CA GLU A 46 6.68 0.58 -9.09
C GLU A 46 7.03 1.64 -8.05
N ARG A 47 6.14 1.89 -7.07
CA ARG A 47 6.42 2.80 -5.95
C ARG A 47 7.65 2.34 -5.16
N TYR A 48 7.72 1.07 -4.79
CA TYR A 48 8.90 0.55 -4.10
C TYR A 48 10.17 0.68 -4.94
N MET A 49 10.12 0.28 -6.22
CA MET A 49 11.25 0.40 -7.13
C MET A 49 11.73 1.85 -7.25
N SER A 50 10.80 2.82 -7.33
CA SER A 50 11.13 4.23 -7.43
C SER A 50 11.84 4.77 -6.19
N VAL A 51 11.54 4.25 -4.99
CA VAL A 51 12.26 4.65 -3.78
C VAL A 51 13.63 3.99 -3.70
N TYR A 52 13.69 2.68 -3.94
CA TYR A 52 14.96 1.95 -3.87
C TYR A 52 15.93 2.32 -5.00
N SER A 53 15.45 2.75 -6.18
CA SER A 53 16.33 3.22 -7.24
C SER A 53 17.10 4.49 -6.87
N GLN A 54 16.63 5.26 -5.87
CA GLN A 54 17.35 6.44 -5.39
C GLN A 54 18.72 6.06 -4.79
N THR A 55 18.85 4.86 -4.23
CA THR A 55 20.13 4.39 -3.65
C THR A 55 21.12 3.89 -4.70
N SER A 56 20.77 3.94 -5.99
CA SER A 56 21.76 3.80 -7.08
C SER A 56 22.69 5.02 -7.17
N ASN A 57 22.32 6.14 -6.56
CA ASN A 57 23.22 7.24 -6.27
C ASN A 57 23.96 6.94 -4.94
N PHE A 58 25.28 6.76 -5.01
CA PHE A 58 26.06 6.33 -3.85
C PHE A 58 26.27 7.44 -2.82
N GLU A 59 26.24 8.70 -3.23
CA GLU A 59 26.27 9.84 -2.31
C GLU A 59 25.01 9.86 -1.44
N LEU A 60 23.83 9.63 -2.02
CA LEU A 60 22.58 9.49 -1.26
C LEU A 60 22.58 8.22 -0.40
N ALA A 61 23.11 7.11 -0.92
CA ALA A 61 23.23 5.88 -0.14
C ALA A 61 24.09 6.09 1.12
N ASP A 62 25.21 6.81 1.01
CA ASP A 62 26.06 7.19 2.15
C ASP A 62 25.30 8.07 3.17
N VAL A 63 24.55 9.07 2.69
CA VAL A 63 23.69 9.90 3.55
C VAL A 63 22.65 9.05 4.28
N ILE A 64 22.04 8.07 3.61
CA ILE A 64 21.08 7.15 4.23
C ILE A 64 21.75 6.31 5.31
N ILE A 65 22.95 5.76 5.05
CA ILE A 65 23.70 4.98 6.03
C ILE A 65 24.03 5.82 7.27
N ARG A 66 24.56 7.03 7.09
CA ARG A 66 24.86 7.95 8.20
C ARG A 66 23.60 8.40 8.93
N GLY A 67 22.54 8.73 8.19
CA GLY A 67 21.26 9.14 8.74
C GLY A 67 20.59 8.07 9.57
N ARG A 68 20.70 6.78 9.20
CA ARG A 68 20.25 5.65 10.02
C ARG A 68 20.99 5.58 11.36
N ASN A 69 22.28 5.87 11.38
CA ASN A 69 23.09 5.87 12.61
C ASN A 69 22.79 7.11 13.48
N SER A 70 22.77 8.30 12.90
CA SER A 70 22.47 9.54 13.62
C SER A 70 21.96 10.64 12.68
N PHE A 71 20.64 10.87 12.72
CA PHE A 71 19.99 11.93 11.96
C PHE A 71 20.50 13.32 12.34
N ASN A 72 20.78 13.53 13.63
CA ASN A 72 21.23 14.83 14.14
C ASN A 72 22.64 15.20 13.67
N SER A 73 23.48 14.21 13.33
CA SER A 73 24.83 14.42 12.79
C SER A 73 24.88 14.87 11.33
N LEU A 74 23.77 14.76 10.60
CA LEU A 74 23.66 15.19 9.21
C LEU A 74 23.64 16.71 9.10
N SER A 75 24.20 17.25 8.01
CA SER A 75 23.99 18.64 7.59
C SER A 75 22.52 18.88 7.20
N ASP A 76 22.10 20.14 7.11
CA ASP A 76 20.70 20.47 6.81
C ASP A 76 20.23 19.94 5.43
N ALA A 77 21.11 19.98 4.43
CA ALA A 77 20.83 19.42 3.10
C ALA A 77 20.67 17.89 3.16
N GLU A 78 21.50 17.22 3.95
CA GLU A 78 21.45 15.77 4.13
C GLU A 78 20.23 15.34 4.96
N LYS A 79 19.84 16.12 5.98
CA LYS A 79 18.61 15.90 6.74
C LYS A 79 17.39 15.96 5.83
N LEU A 80 17.36 16.92 4.90
CA LEU A 80 16.29 17.02 3.91
C LEU A 80 16.26 15.79 2.99
N ALA A 81 17.42 15.36 2.46
CA ALA A 81 17.51 14.21 1.57
C ALA A 81 17.11 12.90 2.28
N PHE A 82 17.64 12.68 3.48
CA PHE A 82 17.28 11.53 4.32
C PHE A 82 15.80 11.53 4.66
N GLY A 83 15.26 12.69 5.08
CA GLY A 83 13.85 12.83 5.42
C GLY A 83 12.92 12.56 4.25
N ASN A 84 13.23 13.09 3.07
CA ASN A 84 12.47 12.79 1.85
C ASN A 84 12.53 11.31 1.49
N TYR A 85 13.68 10.66 1.65
CA TYR A 85 13.81 9.21 1.42
C TYR A 85 12.92 8.42 2.39
N MET A 86 12.98 8.74 3.68
CA MET A 86 12.19 8.07 4.73
C MET A 86 10.69 8.32 4.56
N GLU A 87 10.28 9.53 4.19
CA GLU A 87 8.90 9.88 3.88
C GLU A 87 8.36 9.05 2.71
N ASN A 88 9.13 8.99 1.60
CA ASN A 88 8.76 8.20 0.43
C ASN A 88 8.65 6.70 0.75
N ILE A 89 9.55 6.15 1.58
CA ILE A 89 9.44 4.77 2.06
C ILE A 89 8.12 4.57 2.83
N CYS A 90 7.75 5.47 3.73
CA CYS A 90 6.52 5.34 4.51
C CYS A 90 5.27 5.36 3.63
N ILE A 91 5.21 6.30 2.68
CA ILE A 91 4.10 6.43 1.71
C ILE A 91 4.04 5.22 0.77
N ALA A 92 5.19 4.68 0.33
CA ALA A 92 5.22 3.45 -0.46
C ALA A 92 4.65 2.26 0.34
N ASN A 93 4.98 2.17 1.63
CA ASN A 93 4.46 1.12 2.51
C ASN A 93 2.98 1.30 2.86
N GLU A 94 2.46 2.52 2.97
CA GLU A 94 1.02 2.79 3.12
C GLU A 94 0.20 2.10 2.01
N GLY A 95 0.73 2.05 0.78
CA GLY A 95 0.11 1.33 -0.33
C GLY A 95 -0.19 -0.14 -0.01
N ALA A 96 0.65 -0.81 0.80
CA ALA A 96 0.38 -2.18 1.26
C ALA A 96 -0.83 -2.23 2.21
N LEU A 97 -0.99 -1.26 3.12
CA LEU A 97 -2.17 -1.18 4.01
C LEU A 97 -3.45 -0.88 3.23
N VAL A 98 -3.39 0.02 2.25
CA VAL A 98 -4.53 0.32 1.37
C VAL A 98 -4.95 -0.95 0.61
N MET A 99 -4.00 -1.72 0.08
CA MET A 99 -4.29 -3.00 -0.57
C MET A 99 -4.86 -4.03 0.41
N ALA A 100 -4.35 -4.08 1.65
CA ALA A 100 -4.82 -4.98 2.69
C ALA A 100 -6.29 -4.74 3.09
N ASN A 101 -6.74 -3.48 3.03
CA ASN A 101 -8.11 -3.08 3.38
C ASN A 101 -9.07 -3.05 2.18
N SER A 102 -8.66 -3.57 1.02
CA SER A 102 -9.53 -3.62 -0.17
C SER A 102 -10.71 -4.61 -0.01
N PHE A 103 -11.89 -4.23 -0.53
CA PHE A 103 -13.26 -4.71 -0.26
C PHE A 103 -13.52 -6.24 -0.18
N THR A 104 -12.59 -7.10 -0.56
CA THR A 104 -12.85 -8.55 -0.72
C THR A 104 -12.11 -9.44 0.28
N ARG A 105 -11.09 -8.95 1.00
CA ARG A 105 -10.37 -9.72 2.04
C ARG A 105 -9.42 -8.83 2.83
N ARG A 106 -9.35 -9.00 4.16
CA ARG A 106 -8.16 -8.56 4.92
C ARG A 106 -6.99 -9.44 4.50
N ASP A 107 -6.06 -8.89 3.72
CA ASP A 107 -4.86 -9.61 3.31
C ASP A 107 -3.81 -9.50 4.43
N GLU A 108 -3.80 -10.49 5.34
CA GLU A 108 -2.80 -10.60 6.41
C GLU A 108 -1.36 -10.54 5.87
N GLY A 109 -1.14 -10.99 4.63
CA GLY A 109 0.15 -10.91 3.95
C GLY A 109 0.60 -9.48 3.69
N MET A 110 -0.32 -8.60 3.28
CA MET A 110 -0.01 -7.19 3.03
C MET A 110 0.21 -6.40 4.33
N VAL A 111 -0.55 -6.70 5.38
CA VAL A 111 -0.30 -6.13 6.73
C VAL A 111 1.06 -6.58 7.26
N SER A 112 1.40 -7.86 7.07
CA SER A 112 2.72 -8.40 7.43
C SER A 112 3.86 -7.74 6.63
N LEU A 113 3.65 -7.51 5.33
CA LEU A 113 4.60 -6.80 4.47
C LEU A 113 4.87 -5.38 4.99
N PHE A 114 3.81 -4.62 5.25
CA PHE A 114 3.90 -3.28 5.85
C PHE A 114 4.71 -3.32 7.15
N ASN A 115 4.31 -4.17 8.09
CA ASN A 115 4.96 -4.27 9.39
C ASN A 115 6.44 -4.60 9.28
N ARG A 116 6.82 -5.56 8.43
CA ARG A 116 8.22 -5.96 8.24
C ARG A 116 9.05 -4.84 7.62
N HIS A 117 8.54 -4.16 6.60
CA HIS A 117 9.28 -3.10 5.92
C HIS A 117 9.43 -1.87 6.80
N VAL A 118 8.34 -1.39 7.40
CA VAL A 118 8.38 -0.24 8.32
C VAL A 118 9.33 -0.53 9.47
N ARG A 119 9.29 -1.73 10.05
CA ARG A 119 10.27 -2.14 11.07
C ARG A 119 11.69 -2.01 10.58
N TRP A 120 12.04 -2.62 9.43
CA TRP A 120 13.41 -2.56 8.92
C TRP A 120 13.93 -1.13 8.71
N HIS A 121 13.07 -0.21 8.27
CA HIS A 121 13.43 1.20 8.07
C HIS A 121 13.49 1.99 9.38
N MET A 122 12.60 1.71 10.32
CA MET A 122 12.48 2.44 11.60
C MET A 122 13.30 1.82 12.75
N ASP A 123 13.93 0.66 12.53
CA ASP A 123 14.77 -0.02 13.52
C ASP A 123 16.20 0.53 13.56
N CYS A 124 16.31 1.85 13.61
CA CYS A 124 17.57 2.55 13.85
C CYS A 124 17.29 3.90 14.52
N GLU A 125 18.28 4.40 15.27
CA GLU A 125 18.13 5.60 16.09
C GLU A 125 17.77 6.82 15.26
N GLY A 126 18.52 7.09 14.19
CA GLY A 126 18.28 8.28 13.38
C GLY A 126 16.96 8.26 12.61
N ALA A 127 16.42 7.10 12.24
CA ALA A 127 15.08 7.02 11.68
C ALA A 127 14.00 7.38 12.70
N ARG A 128 14.19 7.02 13.98
CA ARG A 128 13.25 7.37 15.06
C ARG A 128 13.31 8.85 15.40
N ASP A 129 14.52 9.42 15.47
CA ASP A 129 14.72 10.85 15.66
C ASP A 129 14.08 11.66 14.53
N TRP A 130 14.30 11.23 13.28
CA TRP A 130 13.65 11.84 12.13
C TRP A 130 12.13 11.74 12.24
N PHE A 131 11.59 10.57 12.57
CA PHE A 131 10.14 10.36 12.65
C PHE A 131 9.51 11.23 13.73
N GLU A 132 10.11 11.34 14.91
CA GLU A 132 9.64 12.22 15.99
C GLU A 132 9.56 13.68 15.53
N LYS A 133 10.64 14.19 14.91
CA LYS A 133 10.69 15.55 14.37
C LYS A 133 9.66 15.75 13.25
N PHE A 134 9.61 14.82 12.29
CA PHE A 134 8.70 14.87 11.15
C PHE A 134 7.23 14.86 11.60
N SER A 135 6.88 13.99 12.54
CA SER A 135 5.52 13.89 13.10
C SER A 135 5.08 15.17 13.81
N ALA A 136 6.00 15.92 14.42
CA ALA A 136 5.70 17.20 15.05
C ALA A 136 5.52 18.36 14.06
N GLU A 137 6.24 18.35 12.94
CA GLU A 137 6.28 19.47 11.98
C GLU A 137 5.28 19.32 10.82
N ARG A 138 5.11 18.11 10.28
CA ARG A 138 4.26 17.82 9.11
C ARG A 138 3.36 16.61 9.36
N GLY A 139 3.98 15.48 9.70
CA GLY A 139 3.33 14.21 10.02
C GLY A 139 2.62 13.53 8.85
N PHE A 140 2.32 12.25 9.04
CA PHE A 140 1.39 11.51 8.20
C PHE A 140 -0.06 11.67 8.68
N PRO A 141 -1.05 11.23 7.88
CA PRO A 141 -2.39 10.97 8.39
C PRO A 141 -2.37 10.10 9.66
N GLU A 142 -3.33 10.33 10.56
CA GLU A 142 -3.35 9.75 11.90
C GLU A 142 -3.30 8.22 11.89
N ASP A 143 -4.01 7.58 10.97
CA ASP A 143 -4.05 6.13 10.81
C ASP A 143 -2.69 5.55 10.39
N LEU A 144 -2.00 6.19 9.44
CA LEU A 144 -0.65 5.79 9.05
C LEU A 144 0.37 6.02 10.19
N ASN A 145 0.30 7.17 10.86
CA ASN A 145 1.15 7.48 12.02
C ASN A 145 0.97 6.43 13.13
N GLN A 146 -0.27 6.03 13.43
CA GLN A 146 -0.57 4.98 14.40
C GLN A 146 -0.05 3.62 13.94
N ALA A 147 -0.25 3.25 12.68
CA ALA A 147 0.22 1.98 12.13
C ALA A 147 1.76 1.87 12.20
N ILE A 148 2.48 2.93 11.84
CA ILE A 148 3.94 3.00 11.96
C ILE A 148 4.36 2.87 13.43
N SER A 149 3.74 3.63 14.32
CA SER A 149 4.03 3.60 15.76
C SER A 149 3.79 2.23 16.38
N GLN A 150 2.72 1.54 15.98
CA GLN A 150 2.43 0.17 16.41
C GLN A 150 3.47 -0.82 15.88
N ALA A 151 3.82 -0.72 14.59
CA ALA A 151 4.83 -1.58 13.96
C ALA A 151 6.18 -1.50 14.69
N ILE A 152 6.58 -0.29 15.11
CA ILE A 152 7.80 -0.04 15.91
C ILE A 152 7.69 -0.65 17.32
N LYS A 153 6.55 -0.46 18.01
CA LYS A 153 6.35 -0.93 19.40
C LYS A 153 6.35 -2.45 19.55
N SER A 154 5.80 -3.19 18.58
CA SER A 154 5.73 -4.66 18.63
C SER A 154 7.10 -5.38 18.64
N ASN A 155 8.22 -4.66 18.47
CA ASN A 155 9.57 -5.21 18.60
C ASN A 155 10.03 -5.33 20.07
N LYS A 156 9.53 -4.46 20.97
CA LYS A 156 10.00 -4.40 22.38
C LYS A 156 9.57 -5.57 23.26
N SER A 157 8.72 -6.49 22.77
CA SER A 157 8.25 -7.65 23.53
C SER A 157 9.05 -8.94 23.27
N LEU A 158 10.11 -8.87 22.46
CA LEU A 158 10.93 -10.03 22.07
C LEU A 158 12.42 -9.87 22.41
N THR A 159 12.79 -8.82 23.15
CA THR A 159 14.11 -8.57 23.73
C THR A 159 13.99 -8.34 25.22
#